data_AF-A0A662XZF9-F1
#
_entry.id   AF-A0A662XZF9-F1
#
_cell.length_a   1.000
_cell.length_b   1.000
_cell.length_c   1.000
_cell.angle_alpha   90.00
_cell.angle_beta   90.00
_cell.angle_gamma   90.00
#
_symmetry.space_group_name_H-M   'P 1'
#
loop_
_entity.id
_entity.type
_entity.pdbx_description
1 polymer ?
#
loop_
_entity_poly.entity_id
_entity_poly.type
_entity_poly.pdbx_seq_one_letter_code
_entity_poly.pdbx_strand_id
1 'polypeptide(L)'
;MSRMGGARDEDDEELDDAVQHADIPNTFRELRACMTCSLIKTFTQFYDTGCENCAFLQMADNRQRVAECTSAYFEGMIAMMQPKESWVAKWQRIGGS
;
A
#
# COMPACT_ATOMS: atom_id res chain seq x y z
N MET A 1 17.90 -14.62 -40.52
CA MET A 1 18.33 -14.95 -39.15
C MET A 1 18.45 -13.66 -38.37
N SER A 2 17.76 -13.62 -37.23
CA SER A 2 17.68 -12.65 -36.14
C SER A 2 18.58 -11.39 -36.15
N ARG A 3 17.96 -10.24 -35.94
CA ARG A 3 17.79 -9.61 -34.61
C ARG A 3 16.96 -8.31 -34.76
N MET A 4 15.66 -8.39 -34.46
CA MET A 4 14.89 -7.21 -34.07
C MET A 4 15.31 -6.88 -32.62
N GLY A 5 15.87 -5.69 -32.42
CA GLY A 5 16.23 -5.18 -31.10
C GLY A 5 15.94 -3.68 -31.04
N GLY A 6 15.30 -3.25 -29.95
CA GLY A 6 15.18 -1.85 -29.56
C GLY A 6 13.88 -1.16 -29.99
N ALA A 7 12.78 -1.52 -29.34
CA ALA A 7 11.59 -0.66 -29.20
C ALA A 7 10.80 -1.13 -27.96
N ARG A 8 11.49 -1.11 -26.83
CA ARG A 8 10.94 -0.95 -25.49
C ARG A 8 11.74 0.21 -24.90
N ASP A 9 11.25 0.85 -23.87
CA ASP A 9 12.02 1.79 -23.02
C ASP A 9 11.65 3.28 -23.13
N GLU A 10 10.69 3.73 -23.96
CA GLU A 10 10.25 5.16 -23.92
C GLU A 10 8.76 5.37 -23.57
N ASP A 11 7.88 4.39 -23.82
CA ASP A 11 6.44 4.50 -23.49
C ASP A 11 6.07 3.95 -22.08
N ASP A 12 6.99 3.24 -21.41
CA ASP A 12 6.73 2.56 -20.12
C ASP A 12 6.94 3.49 -18.90
N GLU A 13 7.76 4.54 -19.03
CA GLU A 13 8.07 5.45 -17.91
C GLU A 13 6.99 6.53 -17.66
N GLU A 14 6.15 6.86 -18.64
CA GLU A 14 5.09 7.88 -18.49
C GLU A 14 3.81 7.39 -17.78
N LEU A 15 3.67 6.09 -17.51
CA LEU A 15 2.45 5.49 -16.94
C LEU A 15 2.44 5.34 -15.41
N ASP A 16 3.54 5.70 -14.73
CA ASP A 16 3.74 5.52 -13.27
C ASP A 16 3.29 6.73 -12.43
N ASP A 17 3.14 7.91 -13.04
CA ASP A 17 2.97 9.21 -12.35
C ASP A 17 1.64 9.41 -11.56
N ALA A 18 0.79 8.39 -11.45
CA ALA A 18 -0.50 8.47 -10.74
C ALA A 18 -0.65 7.51 -9.55
N VAL A 19 0.34 6.68 -9.22
CA VAL A 19 0.23 5.74 -8.09
C VAL A 19 0.70 6.42 -6.80
N GLN A 20 -0.23 6.70 -5.88
CA GLN A 20 0.13 7.12 -4.53
C GLN A 20 0.60 5.91 -3.73
N HIS A 21 1.91 5.77 -3.56
CA HIS A 21 2.49 4.73 -2.72
C HIS A 21 2.28 5.04 -1.23
N ALA A 22 1.97 4.00 -0.45
CA ALA A 22 1.87 4.11 0.99
C ALA A 22 3.25 4.19 1.66
N ASP A 23 3.32 4.83 2.82
CA ASP A 23 4.54 4.88 3.63
C ASP A 23 4.99 3.46 4.05
N ILE A 24 6.28 3.18 3.89
CA ILE A 24 6.88 1.92 4.36
C ILE A 24 6.94 1.93 5.90
N PRO A 25 6.60 0.81 6.59
CA PRO A 25 6.77 0.72 8.03
C PRO A 25 8.22 1.04 8.46
N ASN A 26 8.39 2.06 9.30
CA ASN A 26 9.72 2.51 9.74
C ASN A 26 10.32 1.63 10.86
N THR A 27 9.52 0.74 11.44
CA THR A 27 9.94 -0.30 12.40
C THR A 27 8.96 -1.46 12.38
N PHE A 28 9.39 -2.63 12.86
CA PHE A 28 8.52 -3.80 13.07
C PHE A 28 7.80 -3.79 14.43
N ARG A 29 8.01 -2.76 15.24
CA ARG A 29 7.31 -2.58 16.53
C ARG A 29 5.97 -1.89 16.29
N GLU A 30 4.96 -2.32 17.04
CA GLU A 30 3.61 -1.71 17.03
C GLU A 30 2.99 -1.62 15.63
N LEU A 31 3.27 -2.62 14.78
CA LEU A 31 2.62 -2.77 13.48
C LEU A 31 1.13 -3.03 13.65
N ARG A 32 0.35 -2.44 12.76
CA ARG A 32 -1.08 -2.63 12.66
C ARG A 32 -1.48 -2.77 11.20
N ALA A 33 -2.54 -3.53 10.95
CA ALA A 33 -3.16 -3.63 9.65
C ALA A 33 -4.47 -2.84 9.65
N CYS A 34 -4.69 -2.01 8.63
CA CYS A 34 -5.99 -1.37 8.40
C CYS A 34 -7.05 -2.43 8.14
N MET A 35 -8.15 -2.41 8.88
CA MET A 35 -9.21 -3.43 8.74
C MET A 35 -10.02 -3.29 7.45
N THR A 36 -9.87 -2.18 6.71
CA THR A 36 -10.56 -1.96 5.44
C THR A 36 -9.74 -2.35 4.22
N CYS A 37 -8.47 -1.95 4.15
CA CYS A 37 -7.62 -2.18 2.97
C CYS A 37 -6.42 -3.10 3.22
N SER A 38 -6.21 -3.58 4.45
CA SER A 38 -5.08 -4.42 4.85
C SER A 38 -3.69 -3.76 4.80
N LEU A 39 -3.59 -2.45 4.54
CA LEU A 39 -2.31 -1.72 4.60
C LEU A 39 -1.69 -1.88 5.99
N ILE A 40 -0.40 -2.16 6.05
CA ILE A 40 0.36 -2.33 7.29
C ILE A 40 1.28 -1.13 7.48
N LYS A 41 1.13 -0.44 8.61
CA LYS A 41 1.99 0.67 9.08
C LYS A 41 2.14 0.56 10.60
N THR A 42 3.04 1.32 11.20
CA THR A 42 3.08 1.45 12.67
C THR A 42 1.86 2.23 13.17
N PHE A 43 1.47 2.04 14.43
CA PHE A 43 0.42 2.85 15.07
C PHE A 43 0.70 4.35 14.88
N THR A 44 1.94 4.78 15.10
CA THR A 44 2.37 6.18 14.97
C THR A 44 2.22 6.68 13.54
N GLN A 45 2.62 5.91 12.52
CA GLN A 45 2.43 6.32 11.12
C GLN A 45 0.94 6.45 10.73
N PHE A 46 0.04 5.59 11.24
CA PHE A 46 -1.40 5.80 11.05
C PHE A 46 -1.92 7.04 11.79
N TYR A 47 -1.36 7.36 12.95
CA TYR A 47 -1.71 8.57 13.69
C TYR A 47 -1.18 9.84 13.00
N ASP A 48 0.01 9.80 12.41
CA ASP A 48 0.64 10.96 11.78
C ASP A 48 0.04 11.27 10.41
N THR A 49 -0.10 10.26 9.54
CA THR A 49 -0.48 10.46 8.12
C THR A 49 -1.78 9.75 7.73
N GLY A 50 -2.38 8.96 8.62
CA GLY A 50 -3.58 8.19 8.30
C GLY A 50 -3.29 6.98 7.41
N CYS A 51 -4.32 6.51 6.71
CA CYS A 51 -4.24 5.44 5.72
C CYS A 51 -4.47 6.03 4.33
N GLU A 52 -3.51 5.82 3.45
CA GLU A 52 -3.43 6.33 2.09
C GLU A 52 -4.58 5.78 1.23
N ASN A 53 -4.99 4.54 1.47
CA ASN A 53 -6.10 3.90 0.77
C ASN A 53 -7.48 4.24 1.36
N CYS A 54 -7.54 4.85 2.55
CA CYS A 54 -8.78 4.97 3.32
C CYS A 54 -8.89 6.32 4.03
N ALA A 55 -8.74 7.42 3.30
CA ALA A 55 -8.83 8.79 3.83
C ALA A 55 -10.13 9.06 4.62
N PHE A 56 -11.23 8.42 4.24
CA PHE A 56 -12.53 8.51 4.92
C PHE A 56 -12.52 7.98 6.37
N LEU A 57 -11.51 7.20 6.77
CA LEU A 57 -11.38 6.73 8.14
C LEU A 57 -10.89 7.83 9.11
N GLN A 58 -10.32 8.93 8.60
CA GLN A 58 -9.93 10.11 9.41
C GLN A 58 -9.11 9.73 10.65
N MET A 59 -8.03 8.98 10.43
CA MET A 59 -7.16 8.48 11.51
C MET A 59 -6.09 9.48 11.95
N ALA A 60 -5.69 10.40 11.06
CA ALA A 60 -4.69 11.42 11.36
C ALA A 60 -5.09 12.25 12.59
N ASP A 61 -4.15 12.46 13.50
CA ASP A 61 -4.33 13.12 14.80
C ASP A 61 -5.42 12.51 15.70
N ASN A 62 -5.90 11.29 15.41
CA ASN A 62 -6.97 10.65 16.15
C ASN A 62 -6.61 9.21 16.56
N ARG A 63 -5.98 9.07 17.73
CA ARG A 63 -5.54 7.78 18.30
C ARG A 63 -6.69 6.78 18.47
N GLN A 64 -7.87 7.26 18.85
CA GLN A 64 -9.04 6.39 19.04
C GLN A 64 -9.46 5.78 17.69
N ARG A 65 -9.50 6.59 16.62
CA ARG A 65 -9.80 6.11 15.28
C ARG A 65 -8.75 5.13 14.77
N VAL A 66 -7.46 5.37 15.02
CA VAL A 66 -6.40 4.40 14.70
C VAL A 66 -6.69 3.05 15.38
N ALA A 67 -6.99 3.06 16.69
CA ALA A 67 -7.27 1.83 17.44
C ALA A 67 -8.54 1.10 16.94
N GLU A 68 -9.59 1.84 16.57
CA GLU A 68 -10.87 1.29 16.09
C GLU A 68 -10.85 0.82 14.64
N CYS A 69 -9.96 1.37 13.81
CA CYS A 69 -9.91 1.10 12.37
C CYS A 69 -8.76 0.16 11.96
N THR A 70 -7.90 -0.23 12.91
CA THR A 70 -6.73 -1.09 12.65
C THR A 70 -6.59 -2.19 13.71
N SER A 71 -5.98 -3.32 13.34
CA SER A 71 -5.70 -4.44 14.25
C SER A 71 -4.20 -4.69 14.38
N ALA A 72 -3.72 -4.97 15.60
CA ALA A 72 -2.36 -5.49 15.81
C ALA A 72 -2.27 -7.01 15.57
N TYR A 73 -3.41 -7.68 15.42
CA TYR A 73 -3.51 -9.11 15.16
C TYR A 73 -3.76 -9.33 13.66
N PHE A 74 -2.67 -9.45 12.90
CA PHE A 74 -2.67 -9.83 11.49
C PHE A 74 -1.61 -10.91 11.27
N GLU A 75 -1.71 -11.63 10.16
CA GLU A 75 -0.76 -12.68 9.79
C GLU A 75 -0.22 -12.45 8.38
N GLY A 76 1.09 -12.62 8.21
CA GLY A 76 1.78 -12.39 6.95
C GLY A 76 1.93 -10.91 6.58
N MET A 77 2.76 -10.65 5.58
CA MET A 77 2.95 -9.32 5.00
C MET A 77 3.33 -9.46 3.53
N ILE A 78 2.91 -8.49 2.72
CA ILE A 78 3.20 -8.45 1.28
C ILE A 78 3.77 -7.06 0.96
N ALA A 79 4.97 -7.02 0.40
CA ALA A 79 5.49 -5.81 -0.21
C ALA A 79 4.91 -5.69 -1.63
N MET A 80 3.90 -4.83 -1.79
CA MET A 80 3.23 -4.63 -3.08
C MET A 80 3.82 -3.40 -3.79
N MET A 81 4.46 -3.62 -4.93
CA MET A 81 5.10 -2.55 -5.71
C MET A 81 4.23 -2.12 -6.90
N GLN A 82 3.71 -3.09 -7.66
CA GLN A 82 2.91 -2.85 -8.87
C GLN A 82 1.52 -3.52 -8.73
N PRO A 83 0.59 -2.91 -7.97
CA PRO A 83 -0.70 -3.53 -7.65
C PRO A 83 -1.58 -3.80 -8.87
N LYS A 84 -1.48 -2.99 -9.94
CA LYS A 84 -2.28 -3.13 -11.16
C LYS A 84 -1.91 -4.36 -11.99
N GLU A 85 -0.64 -4.78 -11.94
CA GLU A 85 -0.11 -5.90 -12.74
C GLU A 85 0.01 -7.20 -11.94
N SER A 86 -0.06 -7.11 -10.61
CA SER A 86 0.20 -8.24 -9.72
C SER A 86 -1.00 -9.18 -9.60
N TRP A 87 -0.80 -10.45 -9.95
CA TRP A 87 -1.76 -11.52 -9.64
C TRP A 87 -2.03 -11.63 -8.14
N VAL A 88 -0.99 -11.43 -7.30
CA VAL A 88 -1.13 -11.43 -5.84
C VAL A 88 -2.06 -10.31 -5.39
N ALA A 89 -1.93 -9.10 -5.96
CA ALA A 89 -2.82 -7.98 -5.65
C ALA A 89 -4.27 -8.29 -6.05
N LYS A 90 -4.48 -8.89 -7.22
CA LYS A 90 -5.81 -9.34 -7.66
C LYS A 90 -6.39 -10.38 -6.70
N TRP A 91 -5.60 -11.37 -6.29
CA TRP A 91 -6.04 -12.41 -5.35
C TRP A 91 -6.39 -11.82 -3.97
N GLN A 92 -5.57 -10.89 -3.49
CA GLN A 92 -5.77 -10.19 -2.22
C GLN A 92 -6.79 -9.05 -2.30
N ARG A 93 -7.39 -8.79 -3.48
CA ARG A 93 -8.34 -7.70 -3.74
C ARG A 93 -7.81 -6.29 -3.42
N ILE A 94 -6.52 -6.06 -3.64
CA ILE A 94 -5.83 -4.77 -3.43
C ILE A 94 -5.24 -4.16 -4.73
N GLY A 95 -5.71 -4.61 -5.90
CA GLY A 95 -5.21 -4.15 -7.20
C GLY A 95 -5.88 -2.88 -7.76
N GLY A 96 -6.83 -2.29 -7.03
CA GLY A 96 -7.66 -1.15 -7.50
C GLY A 96 -7.52 0.14 -6.68
N SER A 97 -6.54 0.20 -5.79
CA SER A 97 -6.11 1.42 -5.08
C SER A 97 -5.21 2.25 -5.96
#